data_AF-A0A0S4QFV1-F1
#
_entry.id   AF-A0A0S4QFV1-F1
#
_cell.length_a   1.000
_cell.length_b   1.000
_cell.length_c   1.000
_cell.angle_alpha   90.00
_cell.angle_beta   90.00
_cell.angle_gamma   90.00
#
_symmetry.space_group_name_H-M   'P 1'
#
loop_
_entity.id
_entity.type
_entity.pdbx_description
1 polymer ?
#
loop_
_entity_poly.entity_id
_entity_poly.type
_entity_poly.pdbx_seq_one_letter_code
_entity_poly.pdbx_strand_id
1 'polypeptide(L)'
;MTSARQPAVRHPSAEDYIRAVQRPDLVFDHPELTGARFDVHPLLGIPVPASGSTAVVFRATIGGTAHALRFFTREDASTQQRYTAIDDWFTERGLSPDVAACRWVDDAILVNGRRWPMVQMDWVDGHTLDRHVEELVEADDRAALRTLADSWRDLLRRLQSAQFAHGDLQHGNVLVDTAGRLRLVDFDSSWIAPFTGSPPPTEGGHRNYQPENRLWGPWMDTFPGLVIYLSLLALAQEPDQWERFNDGENLLLGRRDFQPPHQTEAWSWLAELRDPQIDQLAARLRSCCAAGWAATGDLEDLITGSLPWWTRTSSRVVPAAPAKPAPAEPAATATSSTPDPATPPAGPAPTPSRPTARPSRPATKPTGPSAKPSGPAAKPSGPARTSTGQRRRRGTQTGTRPAEATAWWQQSSGSEGAAAAGPGRGSAPAPSTPVRPAPAHPAPAAAAGRGRVRRNLSAVAVAVLTWLAATIAITLAIVQGEDTRPAIANVSALIALLPAVLVGVLWARWRRRRRKQPGNPR
;
A
#
# COMPACT_ATOMS: atom_id res chain seq x y z
N MET A 1 32.17 42.27 6.59
CA MET A 1 31.47 41.87 5.35
C MET A 1 30.24 41.08 5.74
N THR A 2 29.03 41.56 5.41
CA THR A 2 27.78 40.80 5.61
C THR A 2 27.68 39.74 4.52
N SER A 3 27.60 38.46 4.90
CA SER A 3 27.36 37.40 3.92
C SER A 3 25.96 37.58 3.30
N ALA A 4 25.93 37.86 2.01
CA ALA A 4 24.68 37.98 1.27
C ALA A 4 24.07 36.58 1.13
N ARG A 5 23.10 36.26 1.98
CA ARG A 5 22.35 35.00 1.96
C ARG A 5 21.73 34.84 0.57
N GLN A 6 22.27 33.91 -0.23
CA GLN A 6 21.78 33.68 -1.59
C GLN A 6 20.27 33.42 -1.56
N PRO A 7 19.50 33.93 -2.55
CA PRO A 7 18.06 33.67 -2.62
C PRO A 7 17.83 32.16 -2.72
N ALA A 8 16.95 31.63 -1.87
CA ALA A 8 16.67 30.20 -1.82
C ALA A 8 16.25 29.68 -3.19
N VAL A 9 16.93 28.63 -3.66
CA VAL A 9 16.74 28.05 -4.99
C VAL A 9 15.36 27.37 -5.03
N ARG A 10 14.40 28.03 -5.67
CA ARG A 10 13.06 27.48 -5.83
C ARG A 10 13.04 26.46 -6.97
N HIS A 11 12.87 25.19 -6.63
CA HIS A 11 12.64 24.11 -7.59
C HIS A 11 11.39 24.36 -8.46
N PRO A 12 11.36 23.85 -9.70
CA PRO A 12 10.18 23.93 -10.56
C PRO A 12 9.05 23.05 -10.03
N SER A 13 7.81 23.41 -10.36
CA SER A 13 6.64 22.57 -10.09
C SER A 13 6.47 21.47 -11.14
N ALA A 14 5.59 20.50 -10.84
CA ALA A 14 5.15 19.52 -11.82
C ALA A 14 4.61 20.17 -13.11
N GLU A 15 3.88 21.29 -13.02
CA GLU A 15 3.35 22.00 -14.18
C GLU A 15 4.46 22.63 -15.04
N ASP A 16 5.51 23.17 -14.40
CA ASP A 16 6.67 23.73 -15.11
C ASP A 16 7.40 22.65 -15.94
N TYR A 17 7.56 21.45 -15.37
CA TYR A 17 8.13 20.30 -16.09
C TYR A 17 7.20 19.78 -17.20
N ILE A 18 5.89 19.62 -16.95
CA ILE A 18 4.90 19.24 -17.99
C ILE A 18 4.94 20.23 -19.16
N ARG A 19 5.16 21.52 -18.89
CA ARG A 19 5.28 22.56 -19.91
C ARG A 19 6.61 22.49 -20.66
N ALA A 20 7.72 22.22 -19.97
CA ALA A 20 9.04 22.11 -20.58
C ALA A 20 9.15 20.92 -21.54
N VAL A 21 8.74 19.71 -21.11
CA VAL A 21 8.89 18.48 -21.91
C VAL A 21 7.96 18.38 -23.12
N GLN A 22 7.09 19.37 -23.35
CA GLN A 22 6.37 19.55 -24.62
C GLN A 22 7.25 20.11 -25.75
N ARG A 23 8.43 20.65 -25.44
CA ARG A 23 9.43 21.10 -26.42
C ARG A 23 10.85 20.60 -26.08
N PRO A 24 11.10 19.27 -26.18
CA PRO A 24 12.42 18.68 -25.90
C PRO A 24 13.56 19.35 -26.67
N ASP A 25 13.27 19.77 -27.91
CA ASP A 25 14.14 20.50 -28.83
C ASP A 25 14.56 21.90 -28.35
N LEU A 26 13.89 22.46 -27.33
CA LEU A 26 14.21 23.77 -26.74
C LEU A 26 14.69 23.68 -25.28
N VAL A 27 14.54 22.54 -24.61
CA VAL A 27 14.79 22.43 -23.16
C VAL A 27 15.94 21.48 -22.80
N PHE A 28 16.35 20.56 -23.67
CA PHE A 28 17.53 19.72 -23.44
C PHE A 28 18.70 20.16 -24.31
N ASP A 29 19.91 20.19 -23.75
CA ASP A 29 21.15 20.46 -24.53
C ASP A 29 21.91 19.17 -24.89
N HIS A 30 21.57 18.06 -24.24
CA HIS A 30 22.12 16.73 -24.53
C HIS A 30 21.51 16.19 -25.83
N PRO A 31 22.30 15.91 -26.89
CA PRO A 31 21.76 15.62 -28.23
C PRO A 31 20.78 14.45 -28.28
N GLU A 32 20.95 13.41 -27.46
CA GLU A 32 20.03 12.28 -27.40
C GLU A 32 18.65 12.66 -26.86
N LEU A 33 18.59 13.65 -25.95
CA LEU A 33 17.35 14.09 -25.30
C LEU A 33 16.54 15.08 -26.14
N THR A 34 17.18 15.81 -27.07
CA THR A 34 16.47 16.72 -27.99
C THR A 34 15.44 15.99 -28.87
N GLY A 35 15.67 14.70 -29.15
CA GLY A 35 14.77 13.81 -29.88
C GLY A 35 13.79 13.01 -29.01
N ALA A 36 13.76 13.22 -27.69
CA ALA A 36 12.95 12.44 -26.76
C ALA A 36 11.44 12.60 -27.03
N ARG A 37 10.71 11.47 -27.04
CA ARG A 37 9.25 11.45 -27.23
C ARG A 37 8.55 11.03 -25.95
N PHE A 38 7.88 11.97 -25.30
CA PHE A 38 7.19 11.76 -24.02
C PHE A 38 5.82 11.11 -24.23
N ASP A 39 5.43 10.22 -23.32
CA ASP A 39 4.09 9.61 -23.34
C ASP A 39 3.03 10.64 -22.92
N VAL A 40 1.98 10.76 -23.75
CA VAL A 40 0.95 11.81 -23.63
C VAL A 40 -0.45 11.23 -23.36
N HIS A 41 -1.30 12.02 -22.70
CA HIS A 41 -2.68 11.63 -22.44
C HIS A 41 -3.48 11.55 -23.75
N PRO A 42 -4.11 10.41 -24.09
CA PRO A 42 -4.65 10.15 -25.43
C PRO A 42 -5.78 11.08 -25.87
N LEU A 43 -6.46 11.75 -24.93
CA LEU A 43 -7.52 12.73 -25.23
C LEU A 43 -7.08 14.20 -25.11
N LEU A 44 -5.88 14.48 -24.60
CA LEU A 44 -5.43 15.84 -24.30
C LEU A 44 -4.10 16.23 -24.97
N GLY A 45 -3.30 15.26 -25.44
CA GLY A 45 -2.00 15.51 -26.07
C GLY A 45 -0.90 16.03 -25.12
N ILE A 46 -1.18 16.19 -23.84
CA ILE A 46 -0.22 16.67 -22.84
C ILE A 46 0.58 15.51 -22.22
N PRO A 47 1.89 15.68 -21.93
CA PRO A 47 2.69 14.68 -21.22
C PRO A 47 2.12 14.32 -19.85
N VAL A 48 2.15 13.03 -19.49
CA VAL A 48 1.60 12.51 -18.21
C VAL A 48 2.74 12.05 -17.30
N PRO A 49 3.08 12.79 -16.23
CA PRO A 49 4.01 12.31 -15.23
C PRO A 49 3.33 11.43 -14.19
N ALA A 50 4.04 10.40 -13.71
CA ALA A 50 3.85 9.93 -12.35
C ALA A 50 4.38 11.01 -11.39
N SER A 51 3.62 11.36 -10.35
CA SER A 51 3.98 12.41 -9.40
C SER A 51 4.31 11.82 -8.04
N GLY A 52 5.57 11.93 -7.62
CA GLY A 52 6.05 11.52 -6.30
C GLY A 52 5.99 12.64 -5.26
N SER A 53 6.61 12.40 -4.11
CA SER A 53 6.68 13.35 -2.98
C SER A 53 7.70 14.47 -3.22
N THR A 54 8.80 14.19 -3.91
CA THR A 54 9.92 15.11 -4.21
C THR A 54 10.09 15.37 -5.71
N ALA A 55 9.72 14.43 -6.58
CA ALA A 55 9.98 14.47 -8.02
C ALA A 55 8.74 14.17 -8.88
N VAL A 56 8.84 14.48 -10.18
CA VAL A 56 7.94 13.97 -11.23
C VAL A 56 8.72 13.06 -12.19
N VAL A 57 8.11 11.95 -12.59
CA VAL A 57 8.73 10.95 -13.48
C VAL A 57 7.88 10.83 -14.74
N PHE A 58 8.49 11.05 -15.91
CA PHE A 58 7.85 10.83 -17.20
C PHE A 58 8.43 9.60 -17.90
N ARG A 59 7.58 8.84 -18.61
CA ARG A 59 8.04 7.87 -19.60
C ARG A 59 8.36 8.60 -20.91
N ALA A 60 9.54 8.34 -21.47
CA ALA A 60 9.98 8.92 -22.73
C ALA A 60 10.75 7.91 -23.58
N THR A 61 10.54 7.93 -24.88
CA THR A 61 11.34 7.15 -25.85
C THR A 61 12.52 8.00 -26.33
N ILE A 62 13.75 7.51 -26.13
CA ILE A 62 15.02 8.12 -26.55
C ILE A 62 15.75 7.10 -27.41
N GLY A 63 16.17 7.48 -28.63
CA GLY A 63 16.89 6.55 -29.54
C GLY A 63 16.12 5.30 -29.97
N GLY A 64 14.81 5.21 -29.66
CA GLY A 64 13.99 4.01 -29.85
C GLY A 64 13.78 3.16 -28.59
N THR A 65 14.50 3.45 -27.51
CA THR A 65 14.40 2.77 -26.20
C THR A 65 13.54 3.59 -25.24
N ALA A 66 12.73 2.93 -24.40
CA ALA A 66 11.95 3.61 -23.37
C ALA A 66 12.78 3.85 -22.10
N HIS A 67 12.62 5.03 -21.51
CA HIS A 67 13.26 5.45 -20.25
C HIS A 67 12.26 6.13 -19.32
N ALA A 68 12.55 6.09 -18.01
CA ALA A 68 11.93 6.95 -17.03
C ALA A 68 12.84 8.16 -16.76
N LEU A 69 12.31 9.38 -16.86
CA LEU A 69 13.04 10.63 -16.59
C LEU A 69 12.49 11.30 -15.33
N ARG A 70 13.26 11.28 -14.24
CA ARG A 70 12.93 11.82 -12.91
C ARG A 70 13.46 13.25 -12.77
N PHE A 71 12.55 14.22 -12.56
CA PHE A 71 12.87 15.63 -12.39
C PHE A 71 12.46 16.15 -11.01
N PHE A 72 13.36 16.88 -10.34
CA PHE A 72 13.24 17.23 -8.92
C PHE A 72 12.42 18.50 -8.66
N THR A 73 11.26 18.35 -8.02
CA THR A 73 10.37 19.47 -7.63
C THR A 73 10.65 20.05 -6.24
N ARG A 74 11.57 19.44 -5.49
CA ARG A 74 12.03 19.81 -4.14
C ARG A 74 13.50 19.44 -3.98
N GLU A 75 14.14 19.94 -2.90
CA GLU A 75 15.38 19.36 -2.39
C GLU A 75 15.16 17.89 -2.03
N ASP A 76 16.17 17.06 -2.25
CA ASP A 76 16.07 15.60 -2.26
C ASP A 76 17.42 14.94 -1.88
N ALA A 77 17.41 13.64 -1.56
CA ALA A 77 18.64 12.89 -1.27
C ALA A 77 19.47 12.56 -2.53
N SER A 78 18.86 12.64 -3.71
CA SER A 78 19.48 12.43 -5.01
C SER A 78 20.60 13.43 -5.29
N THR A 79 21.81 12.92 -5.55
CA THR A 79 22.97 13.70 -5.99
C THR A 79 23.77 12.94 -7.03
N GLN A 80 24.53 13.67 -7.88
CA GLN A 80 25.42 13.07 -8.88
C GLN A 80 26.34 12.02 -8.28
N GLN A 81 27.08 12.37 -7.22
CA GLN A 81 28.03 11.47 -6.56
C GLN A 81 27.35 10.19 -6.05
N ARG A 82 26.12 10.30 -5.51
CA ARG A 82 25.34 9.15 -5.01
C ARG A 82 24.88 8.25 -6.15
N TYR A 83 24.31 8.82 -7.21
CA TYR A 83 23.79 8.05 -8.34
C TYR A 83 24.90 7.41 -9.19
N THR A 84 26.00 8.11 -9.46
CA THR A 84 27.17 7.54 -10.14
C THR A 84 27.73 6.35 -9.35
N ALA A 85 27.98 6.50 -8.04
CA ALA A 85 28.49 5.40 -7.23
C ALA A 85 27.54 4.19 -7.13
N ILE A 86 26.22 4.39 -7.27
CA ILE A 86 25.22 3.31 -7.30
C ILE A 86 25.27 2.55 -8.64
N ASP A 87 25.32 3.26 -9.78
CA ASP A 87 25.35 2.65 -11.13
C ASP A 87 26.68 1.92 -11.40
N ASP A 88 27.80 2.51 -10.95
CA ASP A 88 29.12 1.86 -10.89
C ASP A 88 29.04 0.55 -10.08
N TRP A 89 28.48 0.61 -8.87
CA TRP A 89 28.37 -0.57 -7.99
C TRP A 89 27.46 -1.65 -8.56
N PHE A 90 26.36 -1.29 -9.22
CA PHE A 90 25.50 -2.26 -9.91
C PHE A 90 26.25 -2.98 -11.03
N THR A 91 27.12 -2.28 -11.75
CA THR A 91 27.96 -2.86 -12.80
C THR A 91 29.07 -3.74 -12.21
N GLU A 92 29.84 -3.24 -11.24
CA GLU A 92 30.93 -3.98 -10.57
C GLU A 92 30.45 -5.24 -9.84
N ARG A 93 29.23 -5.23 -9.29
CA ARG A 93 28.63 -6.37 -8.58
C ARG A 93 27.78 -7.28 -9.46
N GLY A 94 27.57 -6.94 -10.73
CA GLY A 94 26.72 -7.72 -11.65
C GLY A 94 25.23 -7.70 -11.31
N LEU A 95 24.75 -6.65 -10.64
CA LEU A 95 23.33 -6.47 -10.27
C LEU A 95 22.48 -5.87 -11.41
N SER A 96 23.07 -5.49 -12.54
CA SER A 96 22.36 -4.97 -13.72
C SER A 96 21.12 -5.78 -14.17
N PRO A 97 21.05 -7.12 -14.03
CA PRO A 97 19.84 -7.90 -14.30
C PRO A 97 18.70 -7.74 -13.28
N ASP A 98 19.02 -7.29 -12.06
CA ASP A 98 18.12 -7.20 -10.89
C ASP A 98 17.61 -5.76 -10.63
N VAL A 99 18.20 -4.76 -11.27
CA VAL A 99 17.93 -3.32 -11.09
C VAL A 99 17.60 -2.65 -12.41
N ALA A 100 16.89 -1.53 -12.42
CA ALA A 100 16.93 -0.60 -13.56
C ALA A 100 18.24 0.19 -13.52
N ALA A 101 18.99 0.25 -14.65
CA ALA A 101 20.18 1.10 -14.72
C ALA A 101 19.79 2.58 -14.55
N CYS A 102 20.65 3.39 -13.91
CA CYS A 102 20.29 4.75 -13.50
C CYS A 102 21.43 5.77 -13.65
N ARG A 103 21.27 6.70 -14.59
CA ARG A 103 22.26 7.73 -14.93
C ARG A 103 21.82 9.10 -14.40
N TRP A 104 22.65 9.73 -13.56
CA TRP A 104 22.52 11.17 -13.30
C TRP A 104 22.92 11.96 -14.54
N VAL A 105 22.08 12.91 -14.96
CA VAL A 105 22.38 13.85 -16.05
C VAL A 105 22.34 15.26 -15.47
N ASP A 106 23.51 15.90 -15.42
CA ASP A 106 23.64 17.26 -14.89
C ASP A 106 23.24 18.33 -15.91
N ASP A 107 22.77 19.47 -15.41
CA ASP A 107 22.18 20.59 -16.17
C ASP A 107 21.18 20.16 -17.27
N ALA A 108 20.53 19.00 -17.10
CA ALA A 108 19.79 18.30 -18.15
C ALA A 108 18.71 19.16 -18.84
N ILE A 109 17.85 19.82 -18.06
CA ILE A 109 16.64 20.48 -18.56
C ILE A 109 16.55 21.96 -18.18
N LEU A 110 16.26 22.82 -19.17
CA LEU A 110 16.00 24.24 -18.99
C LEU A 110 14.54 24.47 -18.56
N VAL A 111 14.33 24.93 -17.32
CA VAL A 111 13.00 25.25 -16.79
C VAL A 111 13.04 26.60 -16.06
N ASN A 112 12.12 27.49 -16.44
CA ASN A 112 12.03 28.86 -15.91
C ASN A 112 13.34 29.66 -15.95
N GLY A 113 14.10 29.51 -17.05
CA GLY A 113 15.36 30.22 -17.29
C GLY A 113 16.58 29.66 -16.54
N ARG A 114 16.46 28.51 -15.88
CA ARG A 114 17.55 27.83 -15.18
C ARG A 114 17.65 26.36 -15.62
N ARG A 115 18.88 25.83 -15.68
CA ARG A 115 19.15 24.40 -15.87
C ARG A 115 18.95 23.63 -14.56
N TRP A 116 18.44 22.41 -14.70
CA TRP A 116 18.16 21.48 -13.61
C TRP A 116 18.63 20.08 -13.97
N PRO A 117 19.23 19.32 -13.03
CA PRO A 117 19.59 17.94 -13.24
C PRO A 117 18.35 17.05 -13.30
N MET A 118 18.54 15.84 -13.84
CA MET A 118 17.56 14.76 -13.79
C MET A 118 18.26 13.42 -13.53
N VAL A 119 17.49 12.40 -13.16
CA VAL A 119 17.93 11.01 -13.28
C VAL A 119 17.20 10.36 -14.45
N GLN A 120 17.96 9.77 -15.38
CA GLN A 120 17.46 8.89 -16.42
C GLN A 120 17.58 7.45 -15.95
N MET A 121 16.50 6.69 -16.01
CA MET A 121 16.49 5.25 -15.69
C MET A 121 16.02 4.45 -16.90
N ASP A 122 16.44 3.20 -17.00
CA ASP A 122 15.81 2.24 -17.93
C ASP A 122 14.33 2.07 -17.61
N TRP A 123 13.48 2.07 -18.64
CA TRP A 123 12.08 1.70 -18.44
C TRP A 123 11.94 0.18 -18.37
N VAL A 124 11.47 -0.33 -17.23
CA VAL A 124 11.11 -1.74 -17.09
C VAL A 124 9.69 -1.95 -17.61
N ASP A 125 9.55 -2.54 -18.79
CA ASP A 125 8.25 -2.99 -19.29
C ASP A 125 7.74 -4.18 -18.46
N GLY A 126 6.76 -3.89 -17.62
CA GLY A 126 6.24 -4.77 -16.57
C GLY A 126 5.17 -4.09 -15.71
N HIS A 127 4.99 -4.56 -14.47
CA HIS A 127 4.12 -3.96 -13.44
C HIS A 127 4.71 -4.17 -12.04
N THR A 128 4.21 -3.45 -11.03
CA THR A 128 4.61 -3.61 -9.63
C THR A 128 4.32 -5.00 -9.05
N LEU A 129 5.00 -5.36 -7.96
CA LEU A 129 4.93 -6.68 -7.34
C LEU A 129 3.54 -7.00 -6.77
N ASP A 130 2.88 -6.03 -6.13
CA ASP A 130 1.50 -6.17 -5.65
C ASP A 130 0.54 -6.52 -6.77
N ARG A 131 0.67 -5.85 -7.93
CA ARG A 131 -0.15 -6.11 -9.09
C ARG A 131 0.17 -7.47 -9.72
N HIS A 132 1.42 -7.91 -9.72
CA HIS A 132 1.73 -9.27 -10.16
C HIS A 132 1.07 -10.30 -9.24
N VAL A 133 1.15 -10.11 -7.93
CA VAL A 133 0.51 -10.97 -6.93
C VAL A 133 -1.02 -10.96 -7.10
N GLU A 134 -1.66 -9.80 -7.33
CA GLU A 134 -3.08 -9.70 -7.65
C GLU A 134 -3.44 -10.51 -8.92
N GLU A 135 -2.67 -10.38 -10.00
CA GLU A 135 -2.93 -11.09 -11.26
C GLU A 135 -2.73 -12.62 -11.13
N LEU A 136 -1.78 -13.08 -10.30
CA LEU A 136 -1.62 -14.51 -9.96
C LEU A 136 -2.72 -15.03 -9.01
N VAL A 137 -3.17 -14.20 -8.07
CA VAL A 137 -4.26 -14.53 -7.15
C VAL A 137 -5.61 -14.60 -7.88
N GLU A 138 -5.93 -13.67 -8.79
CA GLU A 138 -7.15 -13.75 -9.63
C GLU A 138 -7.19 -15.05 -10.47
N ALA A 139 -6.04 -15.68 -10.70
CA ALA A 139 -5.88 -16.94 -11.42
C ALA A 139 -5.83 -18.22 -10.53
N ASP A 140 -5.73 -18.08 -9.20
CA ASP A 140 -5.43 -19.18 -8.25
C ASP A 140 -4.08 -19.89 -8.55
N ASP A 141 -3.10 -19.20 -9.14
CA ASP A 141 -1.81 -19.79 -9.53
C ASP A 141 -0.80 -19.84 -8.37
N ARG A 142 -1.05 -20.79 -7.49
CA ARG A 142 -0.21 -21.11 -6.32
C ARG A 142 1.21 -21.54 -6.70
N ALA A 143 1.40 -22.11 -7.89
CA ALA A 143 2.71 -22.54 -8.37
C ALA A 143 3.56 -21.34 -8.81
N ALA A 144 2.96 -20.38 -9.52
CA ALA A 144 3.60 -19.11 -9.83
C ALA A 144 3.89 -18.29 -8.55
N LEU A 145 2.94 -18.20 -7.61
CA LEU A 145 3.15 -17.51 -6.32
C LEU A 145 4.31 -18.12 -5.51
N ARG A 146 4.45 -19.46 -5.49
CA ARG A 146 5.61 -20.13 -4.87
C ARG A 146 6.91 -19.83 -5.63
N THR A 147 6.89 -19.93 -6.96
CA THR A 147 8.05 -19.60 -7.82
C THR A 147 8.52 -18.15 -7.61
N LEU A 148 7.58 -17.22 -7.43
CA LEU A 148 7.82 -15.81 -7.12
C LEU A 148 8.44 -15.62 -5.72
N ALA A 149 7.98 -16.37 -4.71
CA ALA A 149 8.57 -16.38 -3.37
C ALA A 149 10.02 -16.90 -3.36
N ASP A 150 10.30 -17.98 -4.09
CA ASP A 150 11.65 -18.55 -4.19
C ASP A 150 12.56 -17.61 -5.03
N SER A 151 12.05 -17.00 -6.11
CA SER A 151 12.77 -15.97 -6.90
C SER A 151 13.07 -14.69 -6.10
N TRP A 152 12.16 -14.30 -5.20
CA TRP A 152 12.34 -13.18 -4.28
C TRP A 152 13.47 -13.43 -3.27
N ARG A 153 13.51 -14.63 -2.68
CA ARG A 153 14.61 -15.04 -1.79
C ARG A 153 15.95 -15.05 -2.52
N ASP A 154 15.97 -15.54 -3.76
CA ASP A 154 17.17 -15.55 -4.60
C ASP A 154 17.64 -14.15 -4.99
N LEU A 155 16.72 -13.20 -5.24
CA LEU A 155 17.04 -11.78 -5.41
C LEU A 155 17.72 -11.23 -4.16
N LEU A 156 17.08 -11.35 -2.98
CA LEU A 156 17.62 -10.85 -1.70
C LEU A 156 19.04 -11.37 -1.44
N ARG A 157 19.29 -12.65 -1.70
CA ARG A 157 20.63 -13.25 -1.57
C ARG A 157 21.66 -12.58 -2.48
N ARG A 158 21.31 -12.20 -3.71
CA ARG A 158 22.19 -11.45 -4.63
C ARG A 158 22.48 -10.04 -4.11
N LEU A 159 21.44 -9.29 -3.70
CA LEU A 159 21.60 -7.93 -3.15
C LEU A 159 22.54 -7.94 -1.93
N GLN A 160 22.27 -8.85 -0.99
CA GLN A 160 23.01 -8.97 0.27
C GLN A 160 24.45 -9.44 0.04
N SER A 161 24.69 -10.40 -0.87
CA SER A 161 26.03 -10.83 -1.29
C SER A 161 26.84 -9.71 -1.98
N ALA A 162 26.16 -8.86 -2.76
CA ALA A 162 26.75 -7.68 -3.39
C ALA A 162 27.05 -6.54 -2.40
N GLN A 163 26.63 -6.66 -1.14
CA GLN A 163 26.61 -5.58 -0.13
C GLN A 163 25.84 -4.35 -0.64
N PHE A 164 24.64 -4.59 -1.17
CA PHE A 164 23.66 -3.57 -1.53
C PHE A 164 22.36 -3.80 -0.73
N ALA A 165 21.74 -2.71 -0.29
CA ALA A 165 20.40 -2.70 0.28
C ALA A 165 19.61 -1.55 -0.34
N HIS A 166 18.41 -1.83 -0.83
CA HIS A 166 17.52 -0.89 -1.49
C HIS A 166 17.07 0.23 -0.55
N GLY A 167 16.80 -0.09 0.71
CA GLY A 167 16.44 0.89 1.75
C GLY A 167 15.05 1.49 1.63
N ASP A 168 14.36 1.35 0.49
CA ASP A 168 12.90 1.27 0.48
C ASP A 168 12.44 0.04 -0.28
N LEU A 169 12.68 -1.14 0.30
CA LEU A 169 12.28 -2.41 -0.29
C LEU A 169 10.81 -2.71 0.02
N GLN A 170 9.94 -2.44 -0.96
CA GLN A 170 8.48 -2.52 -0.84
C GLN A 170 7.84 -2.76 -2.23
N HIS A 171 6.55 -3.13 -2.24
CA HIS A 171 5.87 -3.65 -3.44
C HIS A 171 5.84 -2.68 -4.64
N GLY A 172 5.79 -1.37 -4.40
CA GLY A 172 5.82 -0.34 -5.46
C GLY A 172 7.19 -0.15 -6.11
N ASN A 173 8.27 -0.49 -5.39
CA ASN A 173 9.66 -0.32 -5.82
C ASN A 173 10.26 -1.61 -6.42
N VAL A 174 9.44 -2.66 -6.50
CA VAL A 174 9.78 -3.95 -7.11
C VAL A 174 8.86 -4.15 -8.31
N LEU A 175 9.42 -4.14 -9.51
CA LEU A 175 8.71 -4.43 -10.74
C LEU A 175 8.95 -5.89 -11.15
N VAL A 176 7.95 -6.50 -11.79
CA VAL A 176 8.09 -7.79 -12.47
C VAL A 176 8.03 -7.50 -13.97
N ASP A 177 9.11 -7.79 -14.68
CA ASP A 177 9.23 -7.55 -16.12
C ASP A 177 8.46 -8.59 -16.97
N THR A 178 8.31 -8.31 -18.26
CA THR A 178 7.65 -9.22 -19.22
C THR A 178 8.29 -10.61 -19.37
N ALA A 179 9.47 -10.86 -18.81
CA ALA A 179 10.10 -12.18 -18.72
C ALA A 179 9.94 -12.84 -17.34
N GLY A 180 9.14 -12.25 -16.43
CA GLY A 180 8.89 -12.73 -15.07
C GLY A 180 10.00 -12.42 -14.07
N ARG A 181 10.95 -11.54 -14.41
CA ARG A 181 12.08 -11.21 -13.53
C ARG A 181 11.77 -10.02 -12.64
N LEU A 182 12.22 -10.09 -11.40
CA LEU A 182 12.16 -8.99 -10.45
C LEU A 182 13.20 -7.91 -10.84
N ARG A 183 12.78 -6.64 -10.88
CA ARG A 183 13.62 -5.47 -11.20
C ARG A 183 13.34 -4.36 -10.19
N LEU A 184 14.38 -3.89 -9.51
CA LEU A 184 14.28 -2.83 -8.50
C LEU A 184 14.34 -1.42 -9.12
N VAL A 185 13.63 -0.47 -8.51
CA VAL A 185 13.57 0.95 -8.88
C VAL A 185 13.43 1.85 -7.65
N ASP A 186 13.90 3.10 -7.77
CA ASP A 186 13.93 4.16 -6.73
C ASP A 186 15.01 3.97 -5.64
N PHE A 187 16.25 4.30 -6.01
CA PHE A 187 17.45 4.06 -5.19
C PHE A 187 17.80 5.21 -4.23
N ASP A 188 16.90 6.20 -4.07
CA ASP A 188 17.13 7.39 -3.24
C ASP A 188 17.41 7.03 -1.78
N SER A 189 16.83 5.92 -1.31
CA SER A 189 17.02 5.35 0.04
C SER A 189 18.14 4.27 0.13
N SER A 190 18.88 3.96 -0.93
CA SER A 190 19.78 2.80 -0.98
C SER A 190 21.18 2.95 -0.35
N TRP A 191 21.71 1.84 0.17
CA TRP A 191 23.06 1.70 0.70
C TRP A 191 23.90 0.74 -0.15
N ILE A 192 25.17 1.10 -0.33
CA ILE A 192 26.24 0.27 -0.90
C ILE A 192 27.47 0.38 0.02
N ALA A 193 28.41 -0.56 -0.04
CA ALA A 193 29.58 -0.54 0.85
C ALA A 193 30.39 0.78 0.83
N PRO A 194 30.55 1.49 -0.29
CA PRO A 194 31.15 2.85 -0.32
C PRO A 194 30.45 3.90 0.56
N PHE A 195 29.17 3.71 0.94
CA PHE A 195 28.43 4.61 1.84
C PHE A 195 28.54 4.20 3.33
N THR A 196 29.48 3.31 3.68
CA THR A 196 29.80 2.99 5.08
C THR A 196 30.20 4.26 5.84
N GLY A 197 29.54 4.52 6.98
CA GLY A 197 29.81 5.70 7.81
C GLY A 197 29.20 7.01 7.31
N SER A 198 28.62 7.05 6.11
CA SER A 198 27.74 8.16 5.68
C SER A 198 26.44 8.17 6.50
N PRO A 199 25.83 9.34 6.77
CA PRO A 199 24.50 9.39 7.38
C PRO A 199 23.44 8.79 6.42
N PRO A 200 22.32 8.26 6.95
CA PRO A 200 21.20 7.83 6.12
C PRO A 200 20.54 9.03 5.41
N PRO A 201 19.88 8.78 4.26
CA PRO A 201 18.90 9.70 3.67
C PRO A 201 17.80 10.10 4.66
N THR A 202 17.11 11.20 4.36
CA THR A 202 15.97 11.71 5.17
C THR A 202 14.74 10.82 5.11
N GLU A 203 14.64 9.93 4.13
CA GLU A 203 13.51 9.03 3.92
C GLU A 203 13.66 7.73 4.74
N GLY A 204 12.58 7.37 5.45
CA GLY A 204 12.55 6.18 6.33
C GLY A 204 12.08 4.89 5.65
N GLY A 205 11.69 4.95 4.38
CA GLY A 205 11.00 3.88 3.66
C GLY A 205 9.53 3.68 4.08
N HIS A 206 8.82 2.84 3.33
CA HIS A 206 7.39 2.62 3.46
C HIS A 206 7.06 1.89 4.78
N ARG A 207 6.31 2.57 5.65
CA ARG A 207 5.88 2.15 7.00
C ARG A 207 5.34 0.71 7.17
N ASN A 208 4.88 0.06 6.10
CA ASN A 208 4.31 -1.30 6.11
C ASN A 208 5.37 -2.39 5.89
N TYR A 209 6.63 -2.00 5.66
CA TYR A 209 7.75 -2.89 5.38
C TYR A 209 8.98 -2.60 6.26
N GLN A 210 8.89 -1.65 7.20
CA GLN A 210 10.03 -1.15 7.96
C GLN A 210 9.88 -1.46 9.47
N PRO A 211 10.96 -1.90 10.15
CA PRO A 211 10.96 -2.14 11.60
C PRO A 211 11.06 -0.81 12.38
N GLU A 212 10.65 -0.79 13.65
CA GLU A 212 10.72 0.43 14.48
C GLU A 212 12.17 0.92 14.72
N ASN A 213 13.14 0.01 14.79
CA ASN A 213 14.57 0.31 14.96
C ASN A 213 15.37 -0.03 13.69
N ARG A 214 15.05 0.62 12.56
CA ARG A 214 15.85 0.53 11.34
C ARG A 214 17.26 1.10 11.57
N LEU A 215 18.29 0.30 11.31
CA LEU A 215 19.67 0.77 11.19
C LEU A 215 20.03 1.07 9.73
N TRP A 216 21.03 1.93 9.53
CA TRP A 216 21.60 2.23 8.21
C TRP A 216 22.76 1.26 7.91
N GLY A 217 22.72 0.54 6.78
CA GLY A 217 23.76 -0.41 6.39
C GLY A 217 23.26 -1.60 5.56
N PRO A 218 24.10 -2.65 5.37
CA PRO A 218 23.85 -3.76 4.44
C PRO A 218 22.61 -4.61 4.78
N TRP A 219 22.23 -4.66 6.05
CA TRP A 219 21.20 -5.57 6.55
C TRP A 219 19.83 -4.93 6.72
N MET A 220 19.67 -3.63 6.42
CA MET A 220 18.40 -2.93 6.67
C MET A 220 17.21 -3.55 5.92
N ASP A 221 17.48 -4.18 4.77
CA ASP A 221 16.47 -4.85 3.94
C ASP A 221 16.11 -6.28 4.41
N THR A 222 16.81 -6.82 5.42
CA THR A 222 16.52 -8.17 5.94
C THR A 222 15.10 -8.27 6.54
N PHE A 223 14.56 -7.19 7.12
CA PHE A 223 13.18 -7.14 7.61
C PHE A 223 12.13 -7.08 6.48
N PRO A 224 12.14 -6.10 5.54
CA PRO A 224 11.21 -6.09 4.41
C PRO A 224 11.32 -7.34 3.53
N GLY A 225 12.53 -7.88 3.35
CA GLY A 225 12.79 -9.15 2.68
C GLY A 225 11.99 -10.30 3.29
N LEU A 226 11.97 -10.41 4.62
CA LEU A 226 11.19 -11.41 5.36
C LEU A 226 9.68 -11.14 5.29
N VAL A 227 9.23 -9.88 5.39
CA VAL A 227 7.81 -9.49 5.27
C VAL A 227 7.24 -9.94 3.92
N ILE A 228 7.93 -9.61 2.82
CA ILE A 228 7.48 -9.95 1.46
C ILE A 228 7.57 -11.47 1.23
N TYR A 229 8.67 -12.13 1.63
CA TYR A 229 8.82 -13.58 1.49
C TYR A 229 7.71 -14.36 2.21
N LEU A 230 7.40 -14.00 3.46
CA LEU A 230 6.29 -14.59 4.22
C LEU A 230 4.93 -14.33 3.54
N SER A 231 4.71 -13.12 3.04
CA SER A 231 3.46 -12.75 2.35
C SER A 231 3.22 -13.61 1.10
N LEU A 232 4.25 -13.76 0.25
CA LEU A 232 4.18 -14.55 -0.98
C LEU A 232 3.93 -16.05 -0.69
N LEU A 233 4.59 -16.60 0.34
CA LEU A 233 4.39 -18.00 0.75
C LEU A 233 3.00 -18.28 1.31
N ALA A 234 2.45 -17.37 2.12
CA ALA A 234 1.11 -17.52 2.69
C ALA A 234 0.02 -17.39 1.63
N LEU A 235 0.16 -16.44 0.70
CA LEU A 235 -0.73 -16.32 -0.46
C LEU A 235 -0.61 -17.51 -1.41
N ALA A 236 0.56 -18.15 -1.53
CA ALA A 236 0.70 -19.40 -2.28
C ALA A 236 -0.07 -20.59 -1.66
N GLN A 237 -0.39 -20.56 -0.36
CA GLN A 237 -1.25 -21.58 0.27
C GLN A 237 -2.74 -21.26 0.09
N GLU A 238 -3.18 -20.04 0.43
CA GLU A 238 -4.57 -19.59 0.27
C GLU A 238 -4.65 -18.21 -0.43
N PRO A 239 -4.71 -18.17 -1.78
CA PRO A 239 -4.76 -16.92 -2.54
C PRO A 239 -5.99 -16.04 -2.24
N ASP A 240 -7.12 -16.64 -1.88
CA ASP A 240 -8.40 -15.94 -1.70
C ASP A 240 -8.43 -14.96 -0.52
N GLN A 241 -7.39 -14.96 0.31
CA GLN A 241 -7.20 -14.02 1.43
C GLN A 241 -6.62 -12.66 1.00
N TRP A 242 -6.24 -12.47 -0.28
CA TRP A 242 -5.79 -11.17 -0.81
C TRP A 242 -6.80 -10.04 -0.58
N GLU A 243 -8.08 -10.22 -0.99
CA GLU A 243 -9.16 -9.22 -0.79
C GLU A 243 -9.43 -8.89 0.70
N ARG A 244 -8.88 -9.67 1.65
CA ARG A 244 -9.04 -9.51 3.10
C ARG A 244 -7.89 -8.75 3.76
N PHE A 245 -6.67 -8.86 3.23
CA PHE A 245 -5.45 -8.38 3.89
C PHE A 245 -4.67 -7.31 3.11
N ASN A 246 -4.80 -7.24 1.78
CA ASN A 246 -4.26 -6.14 0.98
C ASN A 246 -5.11 -4.86 1.20
N ASP A 247 -4.46 -3.73 1.46
CA ASP A 247 -5.07 -2.39 1.50
C ASP A 247 -4.53 -1.44 0.41
N GLY A 248 -3.75 -1.97 -0.54
CA GLY A 248 -3.02 -1.24 -1.57
C GLY A 248 -1.61 -0.77 -1.14
N GLU A 249 -1.34 -0.74 0.16
CA GLU A 249 -0.10 -0.24 0.76
C GLU A 249 0.72 -1.39 1.38
N ASN A 250 0.32 -2.65 1.15
CA ASN A 250 0.96 -3.87 1.64
C ASN A 250 0.68 -5.08 0.71
N LEU A 251 1.42 -6.19 0.87
CA LEU A 251 1.01 -7.49 0.30
C LEU A 251 0.06 -8.27 1.22
N LEU A 252 0.35 -8.30 2.53
CA LEU A 252 -0.39 -9.08 3.52
C LEU A 252 -0.32 -8.45 4.91
N LEU A 253 0.89 -8.23 5.40
CA LEU A 253 1.17 -7.64 6.71
C LEU A 253 1.47 -6.15 6.55
N GLY A 254 0.92 -5.32 7.44
CA GLY A 254 1.20 -3.88 7.48
C GLY A 254 1.71 -3.44 8.85
N ARG A 255 1.96 -2.13 9.02
CA ARG A 255 2.56 -1.58 10.24
C ARG A 255 1.87 -2.01 11.53
N ARG A 256 0.54 -2.13 11.51
CA ARG A 256 -0.30 -2.53 12.65
C ARG A 256 0.04 -3.93 13.19
N ASP A 257 0.48 -4.82 12.31
CA ASP A 257 0.75 -6.22 12.63
C ASP A 257 2.12 -6.36 13.35
N PHE A 258 3.06 -5.46 13.04
CA PHE A 258 4.37 -5.41 13.70
C PHE A 258 4.34 -4.83 15.12
N GLN A 259 3.17 -4.42 15.64
CA GLN A 259 3.05 -3.85 16.98
C GLN A 259 2.53 -4.88 18.00
N PRO A 260 3.08 -4.91 19.23
CA PRO A 260 2.54 -5.71 20.31
C PRO A 260 1.06 -5.38 20.57
N PRO A 261 0.20 -6.37 20.84
CA PRO A 261 0.53 -7.74 21.24
C PRO A 261 0.61 -8.76 20.08
N HIS A 262 0.67 -8.34 18.82
CA HIS A 262 0.65 -9.23 17.63
C HIS A 262 -0.60 -10.13 17.54
N GLN A 263 -1.74 -9.66 18.04
CA GLN A 263 -3.03 -10.35 18.03
C GLN A 263 -3.94 -9.83 16.90
N THR A 264 -3.37 -9.62 15.71
CA THR A 264 -4.13 -9.17 14.54
C THR A 264 -4.72 -10.33 13.76
N GLU A 265 -5.68 -10.04 12.88
CA GLU A 265 -6.37 -11.04 12.07
C GLU A 265 -5.41 -11.81 11.15
N ALA A 266 -4.42 -11.12 10.56
CA ALA A 266 -3.37 -11.74 9.75
C ALA A 266 -2.48 -12.69 10.56
N TRP A 267 -2.14 -12.33 11.81
CA TRP A 267 -1.35 -13.19 12.69
C TRP A 267 -2.09 -14.43 13.19
N SER A 268 -3.40 -14.35 13.34
CA SER A 268 -4.25 -15.52 13.64
C SER A 268 -4.33 -16.44 12.43
N TRP A 269 -4.67 -15.89 11.25
CA TRP A 269 -4.79 -16.66 10.01
C TRP A 269 -3.47 -17.36 9.60
N LEU A 270 -2.32 -16.68 9.71
CA LEU A 270 -1.01 -17.29 9.44
C LEU A 270 -0.75 -18.57 10.25
N ALA A 271 -1.29 -18.66 11.47
CA ALA A 271 -1.20 -19.84 12.33
C ALA A 271 -2.34 -20.87 12.11
N GLU A 272 -3.40 -20.50 11.38
CA GLU A 272 -4.47 -21.41 10.95
C GLU A 272 -4.05 -22.24 9.73
N LEU A 273 -3.12 -21.73 8.91
CA LEU A 273 -2.50 -22.44 7.76
C LEU A 273 -1.74 -23.71 8.18
N ARG A 274 -1.09 -23.72 9.35
CA ARG A 274 -0.32 -24.86 9.92
C ARG A 274 0.80 -25.41 9.01
N ASP A 275 1.33 -24.58 8.12
CA ASP A 275 2.51 -24.88 7.32
C ASP A 275 3.78 -24.64 8.18
N PRO A 276 4.64 -25.66 8.40
CA PRO A 276 5.81 -25.51 9.29
C PRO A 276 6.84 -24.47 8.81
N GLN A 277 6.95 -24.20 7.51
CA GLN A 277 7.81 -23.14 6.97
C GLN A 277 7.22 -21.77 7.30
N ILE A 278 5.91 -21.60 7.10
CA ILE A 278 5.19 -20.35 7.41
C ILE A 278 5.20 -20.08 8.91
N ASP A 279 4.89 -21.06 9.76
CA ASP A 279 4.94 -20.93 11.23
C ASP A 279 6.33 -20.50 11.73
N GLN A 280 7.40 -21.07 11.16
CA GLN A 280 8.78 -20.70 11.49
C GLN A 280 9.10 -19.25 11.07
N LEU A 281 8.73 -18.85 9.85
CA LEU A 281 8.95 -17.50 9.33
C LEU A 281 8.11 -16.45 10.08
N ALA A 282 6.88 -16.79 10.46
CA ALA A 282 6.00 -15.98 11.30
C ALA A 282 6.61 -15.76 12.71
N ALA A 283 7.13 -16.81 13.33
CA ALA A 283 7.83 -16.71 14.63
C ALA A 283 9.10 -15.86 14.54
N ARG A 284 9.88 -15.99 13.45
CA ARG A 284 11.04 -15.13 13.18
C ARG A 284 10.63 -13.66 13.03
N LEU A 285 9.63 -13.36 12.20
CA LEU A 285 9.18 -11.99 11.97
C LEU A 285 8.62 -11.32 13.24
N ARG A 286 7.82 -12.03 14.06
CA ARG A 286 7.41 -11.54 15.40
C ARG A 286 8.62 -11.24 16.30
N SER A 287 9.68 -12.03 16.21
CA SER A 287 10.92 -11.80 16.97
C SER A 287 11.67 -10.56 16.49
N CYS A 288 11.59 -10.23 15.20
CA CYS A 288 12.14 -9.00 14.64
C CYS A 288 11.35 -7.74 15.03
N CYS A 289 10.10 -7.88 15.47
CA CYS A 289 9.29 -6.79 16.02
C CYS A 289 9.62 -6.46 17.49
N ALA A 290 10.57 -7.16 18.13
CA ALA A 290 10.92 -6.92 19.52
C ALA A 290 11.65 -5.57 19.71
N ALA A 291 11.39 -4.89 20.83
CA ALA A 291 12.07 -3.65 21.17
C ALA A 291 13.59 -3.89 21.31
N GLY A 292 14.39 -3.09 20.58
CA GLY A 292 15.85 -3.26 20.51
C GLY A 292 16.33 -4.32 19.51
N TRP A 293 15.46 -5.01 18.77
CA TRP A 293 15.88 -5.78 17.60
C TRP A 293 16.40 -4.85 16.50
N ALA A 294 17.46 -5.28 15.82
CA ALA A 294 17.95 -4.70 14.58
C ALA A 294 18.52 -5.81 13.69
N ALA A 295 18.56 -5.58 12.38
CA ALA A 295 19.16 -6.53 11.45
C ALA A 295 20.70 -6.52 11.55
N THR A 296 21.29 -7.65 11.91
CA THR A 296 22.75 -7.82 12.09
C THR A 296 23.37 -8.80 11.08
N GLY A 297 22.57 -9.35 10.17
CA GLY A 297 22.97 -10.33 9.15
C GLY A 297 21.94 -10.39 8.01
N ASP A 298 22.18 -11.29 7.06
CA ASP A 298 21.35 -11.43 5.86
C ASP A 298 20.03 -12.19 6.10
N LEU A 299 19.23 -12.38 5.05
CA LEU A 299 17.96 -13.09 5.14
C LEU A 299 18.14 -14.60 5.33
N GLU A 300 19.19 -15.21 4.79
CA GLU A 300 19.44 -16.65 4.90
C GLU A 300 19.86 -17.03 6.32
N ASP A 301 20.77 -16.27 6.94
CA ASP A 301 21.09 -16.38 8.38
C ASP A 301 19.84 -16.20 9.24
N LEU A 302 19.01 -15.19 8.95
CA LEU A 302 17.79 -14.95 9.70
C LEU A 302 16.77 -16.08 9.58
N ILE A 303 16.64 -16.75 8.42
CA ILE A 303 15.67 -17.84 8.21
C ILE A 303 16.19 -19.26 8.50
N THR A 304 17.51 -19.46 8.54
CA THR A 304 18.13 -20.75 8.90
C THR A 304 18.56 -20.83 10.37
N GLY A 305 19.07 -19.73 10.94
CA GLY A 305 19.64 -19.69 12.30
C GLY A 305 18.68 -20.13 13.40
N SER A 306 19.21 -20.62 14.52
CA SER A 306 18.39 -21.17 15.62
C SER A 306 17.46 -20.11 16.22
N LEU A 307 16.15 -20.41 16.26
CA LEU A 307 15.17 -19.56 16.94
C LEU A 307 15.52 -19.42 18.43
N PRO A 308 15.55 -18.19 19.01
CA PRO A 308 15.86 -17.99 20.42
C PRO A 308 14.90 -18.77 21.31
N TRP A 309 15.38 -19.36 22.41
CA TRP A 309 14.65 -20.41 23.11
C TRP A 309 13.26 -20.01 23.64
N TRP A 310 13.05 -18.71 23.91
CA TRP A 310 11.78 -18.11 24.36
C TRP A 310 10.77 -17.85 23.21
N THR A 311 11.23 -17.82 21.96
CA THR A 311 10.40 -17.66 20.75
C THR A 311 9.78 -18.98 20.30
N ARG A 312 10.26 -20.11 20.85
CA ARG A 312 9.56 -21.39 20.83
C ARG A 312 8.30 -21.25 21.69
N THR A 313 7.25 -20.67 21.11
CA THR A 313 5.91 -20.65 21.71
C THR A 313 5.57 -22.08 22.10
N SER A 314 5.37 -22.32 23.40
CA SER A 314 5.10 -23.65 23.91
C SER A 314 3.94 -24.24 23.13
N SER A 315 4.21 -25.31 22.38
CA SER A 315 3.21 -26.23 21.87
C SER A 315 2.54 -26.89 23.07
N ARG A 316 1.62 -26.14 23.68
CA ARG A 316 0.85 -26.56 24.85
C ARG A 316 -0.16 -27.59 24.35
N VAL A 317 0.34 -28.81 24.13
CA VAL A 317 -0.44 -30.03 24.11
C VAL A 317 -1.35 -29.93 25.32
N VAL A 318 -2.62 -29.62 25.08
CA VAL A 318 -3.63 -29.58 26.13
C VAL A 318 -3.69 -31.00 26.65
N PRO A 319 -3.26 -31.28 27.89
CA PRO A 319 -3.41 -32.62 28.42
C PRO A 319 -4.91 -32.88 28.45
N ALA A 320 -5.36 -33.94 27.77
CA ALA A 320 -6.77 -34.31 27.80
C ALA A 320 -7.18 -34.41 29.29
N ALA A 321 -8.15 -33.60 29.70
CA ALA A 321 -8.48 -33.45 31.11
C ALA A 321 -8.76 -34.84 31.70
N PRO A 322 -8.13 -35.23 32.82
CA PRO A 322 -8.24 -36.58 33.34
C PRO A 322 -9.72 -36.89 33.60
N ALA A 323 -10.19 -37.98 32.99
CA ALA A 323 -11.60 -38.34 33.02
C ALA A 323 -12.06 -38.47 34.48
N LYS A 324 -13.00 -37.62 34.89
CA LYS A 324 -13.53 -37.59 36.26
C LYS A 324 -14.16 -38.97 36.54
N PRO A 325 -13.69 -39.73 37.55
CA PRO A 325 -14.28 -41.03 37.85
C PRO A 325 -15.75 -40.86 38.22
N ALA A 326 -16.58 -41.78 37.74
CA ALA A 326 -18.00 -41.79 38.04
C ALA A 326 -18.24 -42.07 39.54
N PRO A 327 -19.29 -41.47 40.16
CA PRO A 327 -19.62 -41.76 41.55
C PRO A 327 -20.12 -43.21 41.67
N ALA A 328 -19.63 -43.91 42.69
CA ALA A 328 -20.09 -45.24 43.06
C ALA A 328 -20.81 -45.17 44.42
N GLU A 329 -22.06 -45.64 44.45
CA GLU A 329 -22.90 -45.79 45.64
C GLU A 329 -23.83 -47.01 45.43
N PRO A 330 -24.42 -47.59 46.50
CA PRO A 330 -24.08 -47.45 47.91
C PRO A 330 -23.82 -48.80 48.62
N ALA A 331 -23.25 -48.75 49.83
CA ALA A 331 -23.35 -49.82 50.82
C ALA A 331 -23.50 -49.19 52.21
N ALA A 332 -24.47 -49.65 53.00
CA ALA A 332 -24.92 -48.96 54.21
C ALA A 332 -24.69 -49.77 55.49
N THR A 333 -24.30 -49.07 56.57
CA THR A 333 -24.64 -49.46 57.96
C THR A 333 -24.60 -48.23 58.89
N ALA A 334 -25.27 -48.32 60.05
CA ALA A 334 -25.51 -47.24 61.00
C ALA A 334 -24.36 -47.10 62.05
N THR A 335 -24.34 -46.24 63.08
CA THR A 335 -25.44 -45.60 63.86
C THR A 335 -24.94 -44.40 64.70
N SER A 336 -25.85 -43.47 65.07
CA SER A 336 -25.78 -42.56 66.25
C SER A 336 -24.66 -41.49 66.32
N SER A 337 -24.81 -40.32 66.97
CA SER A 337 -25.97 -39.71 67.69
C SER A 337 -25.76 -38.19 67.88
N THR A 338 -26.86 -37.44 68.06
CA THR A 338 -26.89 -36.01 68.50
C THR A 338 -27.44 -35.92 69.93
N PRO A 339 -27.20 -34.80 70.67
CA PRO A 339 -28.31 -33.84 70.83
C PRO A 339 -27.91 -32.34 70.88
N ASP A 340 -28.91 -31.51 70.57
CA ASP A 340 -29.02 -30.03 70.71
C ASP A 340 -29.97 -29.72 71.92
N PRO A 341 -30.49 -28.49 72.24
CA PRO A 341 -30.27 -27.12 71.69
C PRO A 341 -30.12 -25.98 72.75
N ALA A 342 -29.95 -24.72 72.29
CA ALA A 342 -30.39 -23.48 72.98
C ALA A 342 -30.61 -22.31 71.96
N THR A 343 -31.43 -21.29 72.26
CA THR A 343 -31.92 -20.31 71.22
C THR A 343 -32.25 -18.87 71.77
N PRO A 344 -32.95 -17.90 71.08
CA PRO A 344 -32.46 -16.51 70.97
C PRO A 344 -33.40 -15.43 71.62
N PRO A 345 -33.06 -14.12 71.57
CA PRO A 345 -33.43 -13.22 70.44
C PRO A 345 -32.24 -12.27 70.06
N ALA A 346 -32.30 -11.13 69.35
CA ALA A 346 -33.37 -10.26 68.82
C ALA A 346 -32.91 -9.47 67.55
N GLY A 347 -33.68 -8.46 67.11
CA GLY A 347 -33.36 -7.49 66.03
C GLY A 347 -33.79 -6.05 66.39
N PRO A 348 -34.03 -5.09 65.44
CA PRO A 348 -34.14 -5.23 63.97
C PRO A 348 -33.29 -4.20 63.13
N ALA A 349 -33.64 -3.98 61.85
CA ALA A 349 -32.93 -3.21 60.79
C ALA A 349 -33.50 -1.76 60.59
N PRO A 350 -33.15 -0.91 59.56
CA PRO A 350 -32.33 -1.11 58.33
C PRO A 350 -31.39 0.06 57.84
N THR A 351 -30.91 -0.06 56.59
CA THR A 351 -30.04 0.75 55.66
C THR A 351 -30.42 2.23 55.37
N PRO A 352 -29.67 3.02 54.52
CA PRO A 352 -28.25 2.98 54.05
C PRO A 352 -27.49 4.36 54.01
N SER A 353 -26.17 4.41 53.68
CA SER A 353 -25.53 5.63 53.08
C SER A 353 -24.14 5.48 52.39
N ARG A 354 -24.03 6.20 51.25
CA ARG A 354 -22.93 6.74 50.40
C ARG A 354 -21.40 6.55 50.76
N PRO A 355 -20.50 6.38 49.75
CA PRO A 355 -19.04 6.29 49.92
C PRO A 355 -18.25 7.62 49.78
N THR A 356 -16.95 7.59 50.13
CA THR A 356 -15.99 8.71 50.00
C THR A 356 -14.65 8.29 49.36
N ALA A 357 -14.05 9.21 48.58
CA ALA A 357 -12.62 9.27 48.26
C ALA A 357 -11.98 10.39 49.13
N ARG A 358 -10.66 10.62 49.25
CA ARG A 358 -9.52 10.54 48.31
C ARG A 358 -8.20 10.76 49.10
N PRO A 359 -7.03 10.45 48.54
CA PRO A 359 -5.92 11.44 48.54
C PRO A 359 -5.11 11.43 47.21
N SER A 360 -4.18 12.35 46.91
CA SER A 360 -3.98 13.77 47.27
C SER A 360 -3.06 14.41 46.18
N ARG A 361 -2.64 15.68 46.34
CA ARG A 361 -1.72 16.38 45.41
C ARG A 361 -0.96 17.50 46.16
N PRO A 362 0.35 17.72 45.90
CA PRO A 362 1.04 18.98 46.23
C PRO A 362 0.98 20.02 45.10
N ALA A 363 1.08 21.31 45.45
CA ALA A 363 1.19 22.43 44.51
C ALA A 363 1.80 23.67 45.20
N THR A 364 2.40 24.58 44.43
CA THR A 364 2.84 25.91 44.89
C THR A 364 2.59 27.00 43.82
N LYS A 365 2.56 28.26 44.27
CA LYS A 365 2.27 29.55 43.59
C LYS A 365 3.27 30.61 44.15
N PRO A 366 3.24 31.95 43.92
CA PRO A 366 2.27 32.85 43.25
C PRO A 366 2.77 33.31 41.84
N THR A 367 2.74 34.55 41.28
CA THR A 367 2.31 35.92 41.67
C THR A 367 2.01 36.78 40.41
N GLY A 368 1.65 38.06 40.60
CA GLY A 368 1.63 39.17 39.62
C GLY A 368 1.74 40.52 40.39
N PRO A 369 1.43 41.72 39.84
CA PRO A 369 0.88 42.03 38.51
C PRO A 369 1.44 43.29 37.77
N SER A 370 0.98 43.52 36.53
CA SER A 370 0.67 44.81 35.84
C SER A 370 1.61 46.04 35.85
N ALA A 371 1.97 46.54 34.64
CA ALA A 371 2.24 47.96 34.35
C ALA A 371 2.19 48.27 32.81
N LYS A 372 2.16 49.56 32.42
CA LYS A 372 2.08 50.08 31.04
C LYS A 372 2.87 51.39 30.92
N PRO A 373 3.52 51.71 29.77
CA PRO A 373 3.49 53.10 29.32
C PRO A 373 3.43 53.36 27.79
N SER A 374 3.24 54.65 27.51
CA SER A 374 3.18 55.50 26.30
C SER A 374 4.09 55.22 25.08
N GLY A 375 3.69 55.81 23.93
CA GLY A 375 4.55 56.06 22.74
C GLY A 375 5.26 57.44 22.77
N PRO A 376 5.87 57.89 21.65
CA PRO A 376 5.11 58.73 20.71
C PRO A 376 5.38 58.38 19.21
N ALA A 377 5.15 59.33 18.28
CA ALA A 377 4.92 59.06 16.85
C ALA A 377 5.76 59.92 15.87
N ALA A 378 5.77 59.53 14.58
CA ALA A 378 6.17 60.35 13.43
C ALA A 378 5.27 60.08 12.21
N LYS A 379 5.28 60.99 11.22
CA LYS A 379 4.42 60.99 10.01
C LYS A 379 5.22 61.56 8.83
N PRO A 380 4.88 61.28 7.55
CA PRO A 380 3.96 62.19 6.85
C PRO A 380 2.98 61.53 5.84
N SER A 381 2.07 62.36 5.31
CA SER A 381 1.19 62.15 4.13
C SER A 381 1.98 62.19 2.80
N GLY A 382 1.48 61.84 1.61
CA GLY A 382 0.14 61.47 1.07
C GLY A 382 0.20 61.59 -0.48
N PRO A 383 -0.89 61.59 -1.28
CA PRO A 383 -2.31 61.45 -0.98
C PRO A 383 -2.91 60.15 -1.59
N ALA A 384 -4.24 60.08 -1.81
CA ALA A 384 -4.98 58.85 -2.17
C ALA A 384 -5.85 59.01 -3.43
N ARG A 385 -6.43 57.89 -3.91
CA ARG A 385 -7.80 57.87 -4.50
C ARG A 385 -8.50 56.52 -4.29
N THR A 386 -9.69 56.60 -3.68
CA THR A 386 -10.94 55.82 -3.88
C THR A 386 -10.89 54.49 -4.68
N SER A 387 -11.53 53.38 -4.28
CA SER A 387 -12.87 53.28 -3.66
C SER A 387 -13.18 51.95 -2.92
N THR A 388 -14.38 51.90 -2.30
CA THR A 388 -15.25 50.75 -1.92
C THR A 388 -14.82 49.29 -2.23
N GLY A 389 -15.09 48.28 -1.38
CA GLY A 389 -15.70 48.30 -0.05
C GLY A 389 -16.21 46.93 0.47
N GLN A 390 -16.16 46.75 1.80
CA GLN A 390 -16.82 45.73 2.65
C GLN A 390 -16.50 44.20 2.58
N ARG A 391 -16.06 43.72 3.75
CA ARG A 391 -16.48 42.50 4.49
C ARG A 391 -16.12 41.07 4.01
N ARG A 392 -15.01 40.62 4.61
CA ARG A 392 -14.76 39.25 5.12
C ARG A 392 -16.02 38.46 5.54
N ARG A 393 -15.98 37.14 5.30
CA ARG A 393 -16.22 36.12 6.34
C ARG A 393 -15.05 35.13 6.38
N ARG A 394 -14.83 34.49 7.54
CA ARG A 394 -13.85 33.40 7.73
C ARG A 394 -14.50 32.07 7.32
N GLY A 395 -13.74 31.21 6.65
CA GLY A 395 -13.98 29.77 6.56
C GLY A 395 -12.75 29.04 7.09
N THR A 396 -12.96 28.00 7.91
CA THR A 396 -11.88 27.21 8.52
C THR A 396 -11.43 26.09 7.59
N GLN A 397 -10.16 26.10 7.16
CA GLN A 397 -9.54 24.92 6.55
C GLN A 397 -9.08 23.96 7.64
N THR A 398 -9.85 22.89 7.86
CA THR A 398 -9.36 21.68 8.55
C THR A 398 -8.41 20.95 7.62
N GLY A 399 -7.14 20.84 7.99
CA GLY A 399 -6.13 20.18 7.16
C GLY A 399 -6.29 18.65 7.16
N THR A 400 -6.62 18.08 6.00
CA THR A 400 -6.37 16.68 5.67
C THR A 400 -5.07 16.58 4.88
N ARG A 401 -4.14 15.71 5.33
CA ARG A 401 -3.02 15.29 4.50
C ARG A 401 -3.57 14.41 3.35
N PRO A 402 -3.04 14.53 2.11
CA PRO A 402 -3.16 13.45 1.14
C PRO A 402 -2.51 12.17 1.69
N ALA A 403 -3.00 11.01 1.26
CA ALA A 403 -2.23 9.77 1.38
C ALA A 403 -1.02 9.81 0.45
N GLU A 404 -0.04 8.92 0.64
CA GLU A 404 0.97 8.67 -0.39
C GLU A 404 0.28 8.19 -1.69
N ALA A 405 0.85 8.58 -2.85
CA ALA A 405 0.18 8.49 -4.14
C ALA A 405 0.69 7.29 -4.97
N THR A 406 0.23 6.09 -4.61
CA THR A 406 0.56 4.84 -5.30
C THR A 406 0.20 4.89 -6.79
N ALA A 407 1.15 4.49 -7.65
CA ALA A 407 1.18 4.89 -9.07
C ALA A 407 0.17 4.14 -9.97
N TRP A 408 -0.40 4.84 -10.96
CA TRP A 408 -1.66 4.44 -11.60
C TRP A 408 -1.53 3.84 -13.03
N TRP A 409 -0.43 3.17 -13.36
CA TRP A 409 -0.15 2.66 -14.73
C TRP A 409 -0.96 1.39 -15.13
N GLN A 410 -2.22 1.28 -14.69
CA GLN A 410 -3.15 0.24 -15.12
C GLN A 410 -3.97 0.68 -16.36
N GLN A 411 -3.47 0.46 -17.59
CA GLN A 411 -4.19 -0.21 -18.71
C GLN A 411 -3.55 -0.08 -20.11
N SER A 412 -3.72 -1.16 -20.89
CA SER A 412 -3.77 -1.26 -22.36
C SER A 412 -2.57 -0.82 -23.21
N SER A 413 -1.71 -1.79 -23.55
CA SER A 413 -0.89 -1.84 -24.76
C SER A 413 -1.61 -2.63 -25.87
N GLY A 414 -2.58 -2.01 -26.54
CA GLY A 414 -3.18 -2.58 -27.75
C GLY A 414 -2.35 -2.24 -28.99
N SER A 415 -1.73 -3.24 -29.63
CA SER A 415 -0.91 -3.04 -30.84
C SER A 415 -1.61 -3.59 -32.09
N GLU A 416 -2.06 -2.70 -32.97
CA GLU A 416 -2.57 -3.05 -34.31
C GLU A 416 -1.40 -3.16 -35.30
N GLY A 417 -0.92 -4.39 -35.51
CA GLY A 417 0.13 -4.68 -36.51
C GLY A 417 -0.42 -4.74 -37.93
N ALA A 418 -0.40 -3.61 -38.65
CA ALA A 418 -0.76 -3.58 -40.07
C ALA A 418 0.32 -4.24 -40.94
N ALA A 419 -0.04 -5.28 -41.70
CA ALA A 419 0.85 -5.98 -42.62
C ALA A 419 0.29 -5.96 -44.06
N ALA A 420 1.09 -5.49 -45.02
CA ALA A 420 0.76 -5.49 -46.45
C ALA A 420 1.30 -6.74 -47.16
N ALA A 421 0.67 -7.16 -48.26
CA ALA A 421 0.95 -8.43 -48.93
C ALA A 421 1.78 -8.29 -50.22
N GLY A 422 2.60 -9.31 -50.52
CA GLY A 422 3.35 -9.49 -51.78
C GLY A 422 3.83 -10.96 -51.92
N PRO A 423 3.75 -11.63 -53.11
CA PRO A 423 3.77 -13.10 -53.15
C PRO A 423 4.95 -13.76 -53.91
N GLY A 424 5.27 -15.04 -53.60
CA GLY A 424 6.27 -15.80 -54.39
C GLY A 424 6.54 -17.28 -54.02
N ARG A 425 5.67 -18.20 -54.48
CA ARG A 425 5.89 -19.63 -54.85
C ARG A 425 7.05 -20.47 -54.24
N GLY A 426 6.74 -21.66 -53.70
CA GLY A 426 7.68 -22.79 -53.53
C GLY A 426 7.03 -24.02 -52.86
N SER A 427 7.27 -25.24 -53.35
CA SER A 427 6.53 -26.46 -52.94
C SER A 427 7.37 -27.47 -52.14
N ALA A 428 6.77 -28.01 -51.04
CA ALA A 428 6.72 -29.40 -50.52
C ALA A 428 7.90 -30.41 -50.70
N PRO A 429 8.00 -31.52 -49.90
CA PRO A 429 7.08 -32.05 -48.88
C PRO A 429 7.73 -32.33 -47.50
N ALA A 430 6.99 -32.99 -46.59
CA ALA A 430 7.38 -33.32 -45.21
C ALA A 430 7.52 -34.83 -44.95
N PRO A 431 7.89 -35.27 -43.72
CA PRO A 431 7.46 -36.57 -43.22
C PRO A 431 6.77 -36.55 -41.82
N SER A 432 5.66 -37.29 -41.75
CA SER A 432 5.09 -38.05 -40.60
C SER A 432 5.10 -37.47 -39.15
N THR A 433 3.90 -37.31 -38.59
CA THR A 433 3.62 -37.23 -37.13
C THR A 433 3.25 -38.61 -36.54
N PRO A 434 3.46 -38.83 -35.22
CA PRO A 434 2.78 -39.87 -34.45
C PRO A 434 1.47 -39.36 -33.83
N VAL A 435 0.53 -40.29 -33.56
CA VAL A 435 -0.85 -39.99 -33.11
C VAL A 435 -0.97 -39.86 -31.59
N ARG A 436 -1.85 -38.96 -31.12
CA ARG A 436 -2.22 -38.78 -29.70
C ARG A 436 -3.71 -39.13 -29.50
N PRO A 437 -4.09 -39.93 -28.48
CA PRO A 437 -5.49 -40.32 -28.25
C PRO A 437 -6.36 -39.17 -27.69
N ALA A 438 -7.66 -39.26 -27.91
CA ALA A 438 -8.64 -38.22 -27.56
C ALA A 438 -9.13 -38.30 -26.08
N PRO A 439 -9.48 -37.16 -25.46
CA PRO A 439 -10.13 -37.12 -24.15
C PRO A 439 -11.65 -37.38 -24.26
N ALA A 440 -12.24 -37.97 -23.22
CA ALA A 440 -13.67 -38.26 -23.15
C ALA A 440 -14.51 -37.08 -22.62
N HIS A 441 -15.79 -37.02 -23.02
CA HIS A 441 -16.76 -36.04 -22.52
C HIS A 441 -17.28 -36.39 -21.11
N PRO A 442 -17.36 -35.43 -20.17
CA PRO A 442 -18.18 -35.56 -18.97
C PRO A 442 -19.65 -35.13 -19.23
N ALA A 443 -20.59 -35.81 -18.58
CA ALA A 443 -22.03 -35.52 -18.63
C ALA A 443 -22.43 -34.35 -17.71
N PRO A 444 -23.60 -33.68 -17.91
CA PRO A 444 -23.92 -32.43 -17.22
C PRO A 444 -24.41 -32.62 -15.77
N ALA A 445 -23.72 -32.03 -14.81
CA ALA A 445 -24.18 -31.94 -13.41
C ALA A 445 -25.28 -30.88 -13.25
N ALA A 446 -26.43 -31.26 -12.68
CA ALA A 446 -27.61 -30.40 -12.60
C ALA A 446 -27.84 -29.76 -11.21
N ALA A 447 -28.35 -28.53 -11.23
CA ALA A 447 -29.31 -28.00 -10.25
C ALA A 447 -28.88 -27.67 -8.78
N ALA A 448 -27.64 -27.23 -8.51
CA ALA A 448 -27.27 -26.63 -7.22
C ALA A 448 -27.50 -25.08 -7.11
N GLY A 449 -28.12 -24.43 -8.11
CA GLY A 449 -28.12 -22.95 -8.22
C GLY A 449 -29.39 -22.19 -7.79
N ARG A 450 -30.55 -22.85 -7.63
CA ARG A 450 -31.86 -22.15 -7.59
C ARG A 450 -32.19 -21.48 -6.24
N GLY A 451 -31.48 -21.80 -5.15
CA GLY A 451 -31.72 -21.22 -3.83
C GLY A 451 -31.25 -19.77 -3.65
N ARG A 452 -30.02 -19.43 -4.05
CA ARG A 452 -29.45 -18.08 -3.85
C ARG A 452 -30.11 -17.00 -4.73
N VAL A 453 -30.53 -17.35 -5.95
CA VAL A 453 -31.13 -16.37 -6.88
C VAL A 453 -32.46 -15.80 -6.35
N ARG A 454 -33.30 -16.63 -5.73
CA ARG A 454 -34.61 -16.21 -5.21
C ARG A 454 -34.50 -15.19 -4.07
N ARG A 455 -33.55 -15.36 -3.14
CA ARG A 455 -33.30 -14.40 -2.03
C ARG A 455 -32.80 -13.03 -2.50
N ASN A 456 -32.04 -12.98 -3.60
CA ASN A 456 -31.50 -11.73 -4.12
C ASN A 456 -32.53 -10.91 -4.89
N LEU A 457 -33.46 -11.57 -5.61
CA LEU A 457 -34.59 -10.90 -6.27
C LEU A 457 -35.53 -10.22 -5.27
N SER A 458 -35.83 -10.86 -4.13
CA SER A 458 -36.64 -10.24 -3.08
C SER A 458 -36.02 -8.97 -2.48
N ALA A 459 -34.69 -8.92 -2.32
CA ALA A 459 -34.01 -7.74 -1.78
C ALA A 459 -34.13 -6.52 -2.73
N VAL A 460 -33.98 -6.73 -4.03
CA VAL A 460 -34.15 -5.66 -5.04
C VAL A 460 -35.61 -5.21 -5.14
N ALA A 461 -36.57 -6.15 -5.12
CA ALA A 461 -37.99 -5.82 -5.14
C ALA A 461 -38.41 -4.99 -3.91
N VAL A 462 -37.94 -5.35 -2.71
CA VAL A 462 -38.18 -4.57 -1.49
C VAL A 462 -37.58 -3.17 -1.61
N ALA A 463 -36.32 -3.04 -2.07
CA ALA A 463 -35.68 -1.74 -2.23
C ALA A 463 -36.46 -0.80 -3.19
N VAL A 464 -36.91 -1.33 -4.33
CA VAL A 464 -37.74 -0.57 -5.29
C VAL A 464 -39.08 -0.17 -4.68
N LEU A 465 -39.76 -1.06 -3.95
CA LEU A 465 -41.02 -0.74 -3.29
C LEU A 465 -40.86 0.32 -2.19
N THR A 466 -39.79 0.25 -1.38
CA THR A 466 -39.50 1.29 -0.37
C THR A 466 -39.16 2.64 -1.00
N TRP A 467 -38.46 2.66 -2.14
CA TRP A 467 -38.17 3.89 -2.89
C TRP A 467 -39.44 4.51 -3.49
N LEU A 468 -40.32 3.68 -4.06
CA LEU A 468 -41.60 4.14 -4.60
C LEU A 468 -42.49 4.74 -3.49
N ALA A 469 -42.60 4.05 -2.34
CA ALA A 469 -43.38 4.53 -1.19
C ALA A 469 -42.84 5.84 -0.62
N ALA A 470 -41.51 5.97 -0.48
CA ALA A 470 -40.88 7.21 -0.02
C ALA A 470 -41.11 8.37 -1.00
N THR A 471 -41.05 8.10 -2.31
CA THR A 471 -41.29 9.12 -3.35
C THR A 471 -42.74 9.58 -3.31
N ILE A 472 -43.71 8.67 -3.20
CA ILE A 472 -45.15 8.98 -3.07
C ILE A 472 -45.42 9.81 -1.80
N ALA A 473 -44.82 9.45 -0.67
CA ALA A 473 -44.98 10.20 0.59
C ALA A 473 -44.44 11.63 0.49
N ILE A 474 -43.27 11.82 -0.14
CA ILE A 474 -42.70 13.16 -0.40
C ILE A 474 -43.61 13.97 -1.34
N THR A 475 -44.16 13.35 -2.39
CA THR A 475 -45.09 14.03 -3.31
C THR A 475 -46.38 14.45 -2.59
N LEU A 476 -46.94 13.60 -1.73
CA LEU A 476 -48.12 13.93 -0.92
C LEU A 476 -47.86 15.09 0.05
N ALA A 477 -46.73 15.09 0.76
CA ALA A 477 -46.36 16.18 1.68
C ALA A 477 -46.22 17.53 0.95
N ILE A 478 -45.64 17.53 -0.25
CA ILE A 478 -45.52 18.73 -1.10
C ILE A 478 -46.90 19.23 -1.57
N VAL A 479 -47.81 18.32 -1.94
CA VAL A 479 -49.17 18.66 -2.40
C VAL A 479 -50.09 19.13 -1.26
N GLN A 480 -49.88 18.63 -0.03
CA GLN A 480 -50.68 19.01 1.15
C GLN A 480 -50.16 20.27 1.87
N GLY A 481 -49.02 20.83 1.45
CA GLY A 481 -48.56 22.16 1.88
C GLY A 481 -47.97 22.23 3.30
N GLU A 482 -47.55 21.11 3.88
CA GLU A 482 -46.87 21.11 5.18
C GLU A 482 -45.45 21.72 5.07
N ASP A 483 -45.15 22.72 5.91
CA ASP A 483 -43.98 23.61 5.72
C ASP A 483 -42.63 23.00 6.18
N THR A 484 -42.32 21.81 5.67
CA THR A 484 -41.27 20.87 6.12
C THR A 484 -39.89 21.11 5.49
N ARG A 485 -39.57 22.38 5.17
CA ARG A 485 -38.40 22.79 4.36
C ARG A 485 -37.02 22.25 4.79
N PRO A 486 -36.65 22.08 6.09
CA PRO A 486 -35.32 21.57 6.45
C PRO A 486 -35.18 20.05 6.35
N ALA A 487 -36.29 19.29 6.36
CA ALA A 487 -36.24 17.82 6.30
C ALA A 487 -36.12 17.32 4.86
N ILE A 488 -36.90 17.88 3.93
CA ILE A 488 -36.97 17.45 2.53
C ILE A 488 -35.59 17.54 1.86
N ALA A 489 -34.86 18.65 2.03
CA ALA A 489 -33.58 18.88 1.33
C ALA A 489 -32.55 17.75 1.53
N ASN A 490 -32.38 17.26 2.77
CA ASN A 490 -31.42 16.21 3.10
C ASN A 490 -31.87 14.83 2.57
N VAL A 491 -33.17 14.56 2.60
CA VAL A 491 -33.74 13.30 2.09
C VAL A 491 -33.70 13.27 0.55
N SER A 492 -34.02 14.38 -0.12
CA SER A 492 -33.93 14.51 -1.58
C SER A 492 -32.51 14.28 -2.10
N ALA A 493 -31.48 14.81 -1.42
CA ALA A 493 -30.09 14.59 -1.80
C ALA A 493 -29.68 13.10 -1.69
N LEU A 494 -30.12 12.42 -0.63
CA LEU A 494 -29.83 10.99 -0.44
C LEU A 494 -30.56 10.12 -1.48
N ILE A 495 -31.82 10.45 -1.80
CA ILE A 495 -32.62 9.74 -2.81
C ILE A 495 -32.07 9.97 -4.23
N ALA A 496 -31.57 11.17 -4.53
CA ALA A 496 -30.95 11.48 -5.83
C ALA A 496 -29.63 10.70 -6.08
N LEU A 497 -28.92 10.29 -5.03
CA LEU A 497 -27.70 9.50 -5.14
C LEU A 497 -27.97 8.00 -5.35
N LEU A 498 -29.13 7.47 -4.95
CA LEU A 498 -29.45 6.04 -5.08
C LEU A 498 -29.39 5.53 -6.54
N PRO A 499 -29.94 6.23 -7.57
CA PRO A 499 -29.75 5.84 -8.97
C PRO A 499 -28.29 5.81 -9.40
N ALA A 500 -27.48 6.79 -8.99
CA ALA A 500 -26.06 6.86 -9.36
C ALA A 500 -25.25 5.71 -8.73
N VAL A 501 -25.51 5.39 -7.46
CA VAL A 501 -24.90 4.22 -6.78
C VAL A 501 -25.35 2.91 -7.42
N LEU A 502 -26.65 2.77 -7.74
CA LEU A 502 -27.17 1.58 -8.40
C LEU A 502 -26.55 1.38 -9.79
N VAL A 503 -26.45 2.45 -10.59
CA VAL A 503 -25.77 2.43 -11.90
C VAL A 503 -24.29 2.11 -11.75
N GLY A 504 -23.59 2.68 -10.77
CA GLY A 504 -22.19 2.35 -10.48
C GLY A 504 -21.97 0.88 -10.13
N VAL A 505 -22.80 0.31 -9.26
CA VAL A 505 -22.76 -1.11 -8.87
C VAL A 505 -23.11 -2.03 -10.05
N LEU A 506 -24.10 -1.65 -10.87
CA LEU A 506 -24.48 -2.40 -12.07
C LEU A 506 -23.39 -2.33 -13.16
N TRP A 507 -22.77 -1.18 -13.36
CA TRP A 507 -21.67 -0.97 -14.30
C TRP A 507 -20.40 -1.72 -13.87
N ALA A 508 -20.03 -1.67 -12.59
CA ALA A 508 -18.94 -2.47 -12.03
C ALA A 508 -19.19 -3.98 -12.20
N ARG A 509 -20.42 -4.45 -11.93
CA ARG A 509 -20.81 -5.85 -12.18
C ARG A 509 -20.83 -6.22 -13.67
N TRP A 510 -21.21 -5.29 -14.55
CA TRP A 510 -21.18 -5.49 -16.00
C TRP A 510 -19.73 -5.56 -16.53
N ARG A 511 -18.83 -4.69 -16.05
CA ARG A 511 -17.38 -4.72 -16.36
C ARG A 511 -16.76 -6.04 -15.89
N ARG A 512 -17.04 -6.48 -14.66
CA ARG A 512 -16.62 -7.80 -14.14
C ARG A 512 -17.20 -8.97 -14.95
N ARG A 513 -18.44 -8.87 -15.47
CA ARG A 513 -19.03 -9.91 -16.33
C ARG A 513 -18.45 -9.94 -17.74
N ARG A 514 -18.19 -8.79 -18.37
CA ARG A 514 -17.51 -8.70 -19.68
C ARG A 514 -16.10 -9.28 -19.63
N ARG A 515 -15.35 -9.06 -18.53
CA ARG A 515 -14.04 -9.69 -18.32
C ARG A 515 -14.09 -11.22 -18.15
N LYS A 516 -15.25 -11.81 -17.81
CA LYS A 516 -15.43 -13.28 -17.66
C LYS A 516 -16.09 -13.96 -18.87
N GLN A 517 -16.00 -13.37 -20.05
CA GLN A 517 -16.22 -14.06 -21.33
C GLN A 517 -14.96 -13.94 -22.20
N PRO A 518 -14.23 -15.04 -22.49
CA PRO A 518 -13.24 -15.02 -23.57
C PRO A 518 -13.93 -14.76 -24.92
N GLY A 519 -13.20 -14.17 -25.87
CA GLY A 519 -13.77 -13.63 -27.09
C GLY A 519 -14.50 -14.67 -27.95
N ASN A 520 -15.77 -14.39 -28.27
CA ASN A 520 -16.46 -15.02 -29.40
C ASN A 520 -16.14 -14.18 -30.66
N PRO A 521 -15.45 -14.73 -31.68
CA PRO A 521 -14.90 -13.94 -32.76
C PRO A 521 -15.97 -13.42 -33.74
N ARG A 522 -15.90 -12.12 -34.03
CA ARG A 522 -16.47 -11.44 -35.21
C ARG A 522 -15.64 -10.20 -35.51
#